data_AF-A0A5K1FDQ4-F1
#
_entry.id   AF-A0A5K1FDQ4-F1
#
_cell.length_a   1.000
_cell.length_b   1.000
_cell.length_c   1.000
_cell.angle_alpha   90.00
_cell.angle_beta   90.00
_cell.angle_gamma   90.00
#
_symmetry.space_group_name_H-M   'P 1'
#
loop_
_entity.id
_entity.type
_entity.pdbx_description
1 polymer ?
#
loop_
_entity_poly.entity_id
_entity_poly.type
_entity_poly.pdbx_seq_one_letter_code
_entity_poly.pdbx_strand_id
1 'polypeptide(L)' 'MSMRLGIVFNPEALELFVMKKVFTVYNWLKHNNVPKPRLKTSDMARMLGFGIGDELFDLIDSK' A
#
# COMPACT_ATOMS: atom_id res chain seq x y z
N MET A 1 22.01 6.85 10.02
CA MET A 1 20.78 7.19 10.78
C MET A 1 21.18 7.45 12.22
N SER A 2 20.96 8.67 12.72
CA SER A 2 21.42 9.08 14.04
C SER A 2 20.41 8.66 15.10
N MET A 3 20.80 7.75 16.01
CA MET A 3 20.03 7.38 17.21
C MET A 3 19.76 8.57 18.15
N ARG A 4 20.33 9.76 17.89
CA ARG A 4 20.19 10.94 18.76
C ARG A 4 18.82 11.62 18.70
N LEU A 5 17.94 11.27 17.75
CA LEU A 5 16.61 11.86 17.62
C LEU A 5 15.47 10.95 18.14
N GLY A 6 15.77 9.75 18.63
CA GLY A 6 14.75 8.81 19.16
C GLY A 6 13.81 8.19 18.11
N ILE A 7 13.83 8.67 16.87
CA ILE A 7 13.10 8.07 15.75
C ILE A 7 13.97 6.96 15.17
N VAL A 8 13.67 5.73 15.58
CA VAL A 8 14.27 4.52 15.02
C VAL A 8 13.41 4.07 13.85
N PHE A 9 14.04 3.69 12.75
CA PHE A 9 13.36 3.09 11.62
C PHE A 9 12.71 1.77 12.06
N ASN A 10 11.40 1.66 11.86
CA ASN A 10 10.63 0.46 12.14
C ASN A 10 10.13 -0.11 10.78
N PRO A 11 10.74 -1.20 10.27
CA PRO A 11 10.38 -1.77 8.98
C PRO A 11 8.93 -2.28 8.97
N GLU A 12 8.45 -2.86 10.06
CA GLU A 12 7.08 -3.38 10.17
C GLU A 12 6.04 -2.24 10.10
N ALA A 13 6.34 -1.10 10.74
CA ALA A 13 5.50 0.10 10.66
C ALA A 13 5.48 0.67 9.24
N LEU A 14 6.59 0.59 8.50
CA LEU A 14 6.63 0.99 7.10
C LEU A 14 5.78 0.06 6.23
N GLU A 15 5.86 -1.26 6.42
CA GLU A 15 5.02 -2.22 5.70
C GLU A 15 3.53 -1.93 5.90
N LEU A 16 3.10 -1.76 7.16
CA LEU A 16 1.72 -1.43 7.49
C LEU A 16 1.29 -0.08 6.91
N PHE A 17 2.19 0.92 6.93
CA PHE A 17 1.93 2.22 6.32
C PHE A 17 1.71 2.09 4.81
N VAL A 18 2.57 1.36 4.10
CA VAL A 18 2.44 1.15 2.66
C VAL A 18 1.17 0.37 2.34
N MET A 19 0.87 -0.72 3.05
CA MET A 19 -0.38 -1.46 2.89
C MET A 19 -1.60 -0.55 3.06
N LYS A 20 -1.64 0.27 4.11
CA LYS A 20 -2.72 1.24 4.34
C LYS A 20 -2.87 2.19 3.16
N LYS A 21 -1.78 2.72 2.61
CA LYS A 21 -1.80 3.65 1.47
C LYS A 21 -2.31 2.96 0.20
N VAL A 22 -1.83 1.76 -0.10
CA VAL A 22 -2.25 0.95 -1.26
C VAL A 22 -3.76 0.77 -1.25
N PHE A 23 -4.35 0.25 -0.17
CA PHE A 23 -5.79 -0.02 -0.14
C PHE A 23 -6.65 1.24 -0.05
N THR A 24 -6.14 2.33 0.55
CA THR A 24 -6.83 3.62 0.54
C THR A 24 -6.92 4.18 -0.87
N VAL A 25 -5.81 4.18 -1.62
CA VAL A 25 -5.77 4.66 -3.01
C VAL A 25 -6.57 3.72 -3.91
N TYR A 26 -6.49 2.41 -3.71
CA TYR A 26 -7.26 1.41 -4.45
C TYR A 26 -8.76 1.69 -4.41
N ASN A 27 -9.31 1.88 -3.20
CA ASN A 27 -10.72 2.22 -3.01
C ASN A 27 -11.08 3.57 -3.64
N TRP A 28 -10.20 4.57 -3.50
CA TRP A 28 -10.41 5.88 -4.12
C TRP A 28 -10.44 5.80 -5.65
N LEU A 29 -9.53 5.03 -6.26
CA LEU A 29 -9.50 4.82 -7.71
C LEU A 29 -10.76 4.10 -8.21
N LYS A 30 -11.22 3.07 -7.48
CA LYS A 30 -12.50 2.40 -7.77
C LYS A 30 -13.68 3.36 -7.71
N HIS A 31 -13.76 4.17 -6.65
CA HIS A 31 -14.85 5.13 -6.45
C HIS A 31 -14.92 6.17 -7.58
N ASN A 32 -13.78 6.56 -8.14
CA ASN A 32 -13.67 7.52 -9.24
C ASN A 32 -13.70 6.86 -10.63
N ASN A 33 -14.05 5.58 -10.74
CA ASN A 33 -14.07 4.82 -12.01
C ASN A 33 -12.74 4.86 -12.78
N VAL A 34 -11.61 4.97 -12.08
CA VAL A 34 -10.29 4.95 -12.72
C VAL A 34 -9.98 3.53 -13.19
N PRO A 35 -9.58 3.32 -14.46
CA PRO A 35 -9.33 1.98 -14.98
C PRO A 35 -8.13 1.32 -14.30
N LYS A 36 -8.22 0.00 -14.13
CA LYS A 36 -7.16 -0.86 -13.59
C LYS A 36 -6.61 -0.39 -12.23
N PRO A 37 -7.46 -0.20 -11.20
CA PRO A 37 -7.03 0.30 -9.90
C PRO A 37 -6.00 -0.62 -9.24
N ARG A 38 -6.21 -1.95 -9.32
CA ARG A 38 -5.31 -2.98 -8.76
C ARG A 38 -3.88 -2.83 -9.32
N LEU A 39 -3.74 -2.86 -10.65
CA LEU A 39 -2.44 -2.71 -11.33
C LEU A 39 -1.72 -1.43 -10.90
N LYS A 40 -2.42 -0.28 -10.92
CA LYS A 40 -1.84 1.02 -10.56
C LYS A 40 -1.34 1.05 -9.11
N THR A 41 -2.09 0.48 -8.18
CA THR A 41 -1.70 0.45 -6.76
C THR A 41 -0.61 -0.57 -6.46
N SER A 42 -0.58 -1.71 -7.17
CA SER A 42 0.49 -2.68 -7.07
C SER A 42 1.80 -2.13 -7.64
N ASP A 43 1.75 -1.41 -8.76
CA ASP A 43 2.92 -0.74 -9.34
C ASP A 43 3.45 0.36 -8.41
N MET A 44 2.56 1.14 -7.79
CA MET A 44 2.92 2.14 -6.78
C MET A 44 3.66 1.51 -5.59
N ALA A 45 3.18 0.36 -5.08
CA ALA A 45 3.87 -0.37 -4.01
C ALA A 45 5.24 -0.89 -4.47
N ARG A 46 5.32 -1.42 -5.71
CA ARG A 46 6.56 -1.96 -6.28
C ARG A 46 7.64 -0.90 -6.42
N MET A 47 7.28 0.33 -6.81
CA MET A 47 8.21 1.46 -6.86
C MET A 47 8.81 1.81 -5.49
N LEU A 48 8.12 1.46 -4.40
CA LEU A 48 8.58 1.64 -3.03
C LEU A 48 9.31 0.39 -2.46
N GLY A 49 9.47 -0.66 -3.27
CA GLY A 49 10.12 -1.91 -2.87
C GLY A 49 9.18 -2.96 -2.26
N PHE A 50 7.86 -2.77 -2.34
CA PHE A 50 6.88 -3.68 -1.76
C PHE A 50 6.11 -4.47 -2.84
N GLY A 51 6.00 -5.79 -2.65
CA GLY A 51 5.06 -6.63 -3.38
C GLY A 51 3.75 -6.77 -2.62
N ILE A 52 2.62 -6.64 -3.31
CA ILE A 52 1.29 -6.86 -2.73
C ILE A 52 0.68 -8.09 -3.41
N GLY A 53 0.26 -9.08 -2.62
CA GLY A 53 -0.43 -10.27 -3.14
C GLY A 53 -1.82 -9.93 -3.65
N ASP A 54 -2.22 -10.56 -4.76
CA ASP A 54 -3.52 -10.29 -5.40
C ASP A 54 -4.69 -10.68 -4.48
N GLU A 55 -4.51 -11.69 -3.63
CA GLU A 55 -5.52 -12.19 -2.70
C GLU A 55 -5.96 -11.12 -1.69
N LEU A 56 -5.06 -10.19 -1.33
CA LEU A 56 -5.40 -9.09 -0.42
C LEU A 56 -6.42 -8.12 -1.04
N PHE A 57 -6.38 -7.92 -2.35
CA PHE A 57 -7.37 -7.10 -3.03
C PHE A 57 -8.73 -7.80 -3.04
N ASP A 58 -8.74 -9.12 -3.25
CA ASP A 58 -9.97 -9.92 -3.21
C ASP A 58 -10.63 -9.87 -1.82
N LEU A 59 -9.83 -9.85 -0.74
CA LEU A 59 -10.31 -9.63 0.62
C LEU A 59 -10.93 -8.24 0.84
N ILE A 60 -10.41 -7.21 0.18
CA ILE A 60 -10.99 -5.85 0.24
C ILE A 60 -12.28 -5.76 -0.57
N ASP A 61 -12.34 -6.44 -1.73
CA ASP A 61 -13.51 -6.45 -2.62
C ASP A 61 -14.66 -7.33 -2.12
N SER A 62 -14.38 -8.31 -1.25
CA SER A 62 -15.39 -9.19 -0.65
C SER A 62 -16.18 -8.54 0.50
N LYS A 63 -15.88 -7.28 0.85
CA LYS A 63 -16.68 -6.46 1.77
C LYS A 63 -17.70 -5.63 1.02
#